data_AF-A0AAU2U0F5-F1
#
_entry.id   AF-A0AAU2U0F5-F1
#
_cell.length_a   1.000
_cell.length_b   1.000
_cell.length_c   1.000
_cell.angle_alpha   90.00
_cell.angle_beta   90.00
_cell.angle_gamma   90.00
#
_symmetry.space_group_name_H-M   'P 1'
#
loop_
_entity.id
_entity.type
_entity.pdbx_description
1 polymer ?
#
loop_
_entity_poly.entity_id
_entity_poly.type
_entity_poly.pdbx_seq_one_letter_code
_entity_poly.pdbx_strand_id
1 'polypeptide(L)'
;MSGESFNWHDFLGRWQEEWVPRADEDEEDDAGDGGRTAVHPGRPGAQESAIAAAEERLGRRLPTSYREFLAVSDGWHVEQTAGVYQLGGVADIGWFQDPYDMTPLYEENLGDNPRQEDVLLAGMWQRALRLETDSDMSYALLDPGDSDQDGEWALYVYKGWSGELPHRYPSFRAYMEAMYRGFHADRAERPDFVNATTRAQDARVEEARLLALRGRYEEALPLVEEAQSFGRPHSGVLLNQLRHVSAPRSSRDYGFLVADPRYLPEILPTAAMTPARGEWRLGGDDHWLGMMTARGVPRETAEAVLGTVRDGTHRYAPPGPWGRAVSEAREAARWGATDVAWRILRDALPRWEAPGPSLIAPIGLLADPLLGPLITPERGREILTTPRDGEAGPAPEPVPDLDPPGLAWLTEPAANRRPPDGYRCVWAEGVDPARLPALVGEAGAELSAPADPREASWRAPKPHEREGVELWEDRAVVAVGRTAEAWAFAFDGCSGHHLSERFLSPARAASASGRAVVVWRDPMHSPPGGRPAAFHLSVAEHGEELYAFTVRGTEIRRSGAIPEALDPARLFRPADGQPDCELLVLQALHTELGLSLPRFALTQGRLHTFTTRSWTRAPREGEGFGYVSLGGRRS
;
A
#
# COMPACT_ATOMS: atom_id res chain seq x y z
N MET A 1 -8.69 15.32 32.30
CA MET A 1 -7.67 16.40 32.25
C MET A 1 -8.43 17.71 32.25
N SER A 2 -8.10 18.58 33.19
CA SER A 2 -8.78 19.85 33.45
C SER A 2 -8.81 20.68 32.16
N GLY A 3 -10.01 20.98 31.66
CA GLY A 3 -10.19 21.79 30.46
C GLY A 3 -9.71 23.22 30.70
N GLU A 4 -8.58 23.59 30.10
CA GLU A 4 -8.25 24.99 29.91
C GLU A 4 -9.35 25.60 29.04
N SER A 5 -10.05 26.60 29.56
CA SER A 5 -11.01 27.41 28.81
C SER A 5 -10.30 28.05 27.61
N PHE A 6 -10.83 27.87 26.40
CA PHE A 6 -10.27 28.47 25.20
C PHE A 6 -10.33 29.99 25.27
N ASN A 7 -9.20 30.66 25.08
CA ASN A 7 -9.16 32.12 25.12
C ASN A 7 -9.41 32.73 23.74
N TRP A 8 -10.68 33.11 23.49
CA TRP A 8 -11.08 33.79 22.26
C TRP A 8 -10.38 35.14 22.03
N HIS A 9 -10.06 35.89 23.10
CA HIS A 9 -9.36 37.17 22.96
C HIS A 9 -7.95 36.99 22.39
N ASP A 10 -7.19 36.03 22.92
CA ASP A 10 -5.83 35.75 22.44
C ASP A 10 -5.85 35.12 21.04
N PHE A 11 -6.84 34.28 20.74
CA PHE A 11 -6.98 33.66 19.41
C PHE A 11 -7.31 34.69 18.33
N LEU A 12 -8.38 35.48 18.52
CA LEU A 12 -8.79 36.50 17.55
C LEU A 12 -7.79 37.66 17.49
N GLY A 13 -7.20 38.05 18.62
CA GLY A 13 -6.13 39.04 18.65
C GLY A 13 -4.93 38.65 17.79
N ARG A 14 -4.45 37.41 17.91
CA ARG A 14 -3.38 36.88 17.05
C ARG A 14 -3.79 36.86 15.57
N TRP A 15 -4.99 36.39 15.24
CA TRP A 15 -5.46 36.38 13.86
C TRP A 15 -5.55 37.80 13.29
N GLN A 16 -6.02 38.76 14.07
CA GLN A 16 -6.07 40.16 13.68
C GLN A 16 -4.69 40.79 13.45
N GLU A 17 -3.70 40.47 14.30
CA GLU A 17 -2.32 40.94 14.12
C GLU A 17 -1.65 40.33 12.88
N GLU A 18 -2.00 39.09 12.55
CA GLU A 18 -1.46 38.35 11.41
C GLU A 18 -2.23 38.60 10.10
N TRP A 19 -3.30 39.40 10.15
CA TRP A 19 -4.22 39.60 9.03
C TRP A 19 -3.55 40.29 7.83
N VAL A 20 -3.65 39.66 6.67
CA VAL A 20 -3.17 40.21 5.39
C VAL A 20 -4.21 39.86 4.34
N PRO A 21 -4.84 40.81 3.62
CA PRO A 21 -5.80 40.49 2.54
C PRO A 21 -5.19 39.64 1.41
N ARG A 22 -6.03 38.95 0.63
CA ARG A 22 -5.59 38.24 -0.59
C ARG A 22 -5.11 39.23 -1.67
N ALA A 23 -4.25 38.74 -2.58
CA ALA A 23 -3.63 39.55 -3.63
C ALA A 23 -4.56 39.79 -4.84
N ASP A 24 -5.55 38.92 -5.03
CA ASP A 24 -6.59 38.98 -6.05
C ASP A 24 -7.57 40.14 -5.82
N GLU A 25 -7.66 40.66 -4.59
CA GLU A 25 -8.33 41.93 -4.26
C GLU A 25 -7.45 43.18 -4.54
N ASP A 26 -6.18 43.02 -4.93
CA ASP A 26 -5.31 44.14 -5.30
C ASP A 26 -5.43 44.52 -6.79
N GLU A 27 -5.88 43.63 -7.68
CA GLU A 27 -5.97 43.90 -9.12
C GLU A 27 -7.35 44.43 -9.58
N GLU A 28 -8.45 44.08 -8.90
CA GLU A 28 -9.80 44.56 -9.29
C GLU A 28 -10.12 45.99 -8.81
N ASP A 29 -9.39 46.50 -7.81
CA ASP A 29 -9.65 47.80 -7.17
C ASP A 29 -8.63 48.92 -7.53
N ASP A 30 -7.78 48.72 -8.56
CA ASP A 30 -6.81 49.74 -9.00
C ASP A 30 -7.42 50.82 -9.94
N ALA A 31 -8.63 51.28 -9.59
CA ALA A 31 -9.33 52.38 -10.24
C ALA A 31 -10.09 53.27 -9.22
N GLY A 32 -9.44 53.66 -8.13
CA GLY A 32 -10.03 54.61 -7.18
C GLY A 32 -9.05 55.15 -6.13
N ASP A 33 -8.58 56.38 -6.34
CA ASP A 33 -7.82 57.19 -5.38
C ASP A 33 -8.52 57.29 -4.01
N GLY A 34 -7.87 56.76 -2.96
CA GLY A 34 -8.28 56.87 -1.57
C GLY A 34 -7.62 55.82 -0.69
N GLY A 35 -6.73 56.23 0.22
CA GLY A 35 -5.91 55.32 1.04
C GLY A 35 -6.69 54.16 1.68
N ARG A 36 -6.32 52.94 1.28
CA ARG A 36 -6.88 51.66 1.78
C ARG A 36 -6.70 51.55 3.29
N THR A 37 -7.77 51.77 4.06
CA THR A 37 -7.88 51.25 5.41
C THR A 37 -7.96 49.73 5.31
N ALA A 38 -6.91 49.03 5.74
CA ALA A 38 -6.93 47.57 5.87
C ALA A 38 -8.20 47.15 6.64
N VAL A 39 -9.02 46.29 6.04
CA VAL A 39 -10.24 45.78 6.66
C VAL A 39 -9.84 45.04 7.94
N HIS A 40 -10.21 45.58 9.10
CA HIS A 40 -10.03 44.89 10.37
C HIS A 40 -11.01 43.71 10.42
N PRO A 41 -10.53 42.47 10.66
CA PRO A 41 -11.39 41.29 10.58
C PRO A 41 -12.43 41.23 11.70
N GLY A 42 -12.15 41.79 12.87
CA GLY A 42 -13.04 41.80 14.02
C GLY A 42 -13.84 43.10 14.20
N ARG A 43 -15.03 42.98 14.80
CA ARG A 43 -15.81 44.09 15.35
C ARG A 43 -15.72 44.09 16.87
N PRO A 44 -15.99 45.21 17.58
CA PRO A 44 -16.07 45.19 19.03
C PRO A 44 -17.07 44.11 19.52
N GLY A 45 -16.72 43.39 20.58
CA GLY A 45 -17.57 42.36 21.15
C GLY A 45 -18.96 42.86 21.56
N ALA A 46 -19.95 41.98 21.42
CA ALA A 46 -21.32 42.24 21.81
C ALA A 46 -21.44 42.29 23.34
N GLN A 47 -22.22 43.25 23.84
CA GLN A 47 -22.57 43.29 25.25
C GLN A 47 -23.45 42.09 25.62
N GLU A 48 -23.33 41.59 26.85
CA GLU A 48 -24.11 40.44 27.35
C GLU A 48 -25.64 40.66 27.18
N SER A 49 -26.12 41.89 27.32
CA SER A 49 -27.53 42.23 27.08
C SER A 49 -27.96 42.07 25.63
N ALA A 50 -27.06 42.32 24.67
CA ALA A 50 -27.34 42.16 23.25
C ALA A 50 -27.35 40.68 22.85
N ILE A 51 -26.44 39.88 23.41
CA ILE A 51 -26.41 38.42 23.24
C ILE A 51 -27.68 37.80 23.83
N ALA A 52 -28.07 38.18 25.05
CA ALA A 52 -29.30 37.72 25.69
C ALA A 52 -30.55 38.09 24.89
N ALA A 53 -30.60 39.30 24.30
CA ALA A 53 -31.69 39.72 23.43
C ALA A 53 -31.74 38.90 22.13
N ALA A 54 -30.59 38.52 21.57
CA ALA A 54 -30.55 37.62 20.42
C ALA A 54 -31.03 36.21 20.76
N GLU A 55 -30.67 35.67 21.93
CA GLU A 55 -31.17 34.38 22.42
C GLU A 55 -32.68 34.39 22.65
N GLU A 56 -33.22 35.47 23.23
CA GLU A 56 -34.66 35.67 23.40
C GLU A 56 -35.37 35.71 22.04
N ARG A 57 -34.81 36.46 21.07
CA ARG A 57 -35.32 36.56 19.70
C ARG A 57 -35.30 35.20 18.98
N LEU A 58 -34.26 34.40 19.18
CA LEU A 58 -34.12 33.08 18.56
C LEU A 58 -34.90 31.99 19.32
N GLY A 59 -35.31 32.25 20.57
CA GLY A 59 -36.02 31.29 21.43
C GLY A 59 -35.14 30.16 21.96
N ARG A 60 -33.82 30.27 21.84
CA ARG A 60 -32.83 29.28 22.30
C ARG A 60 -31.59 29.98 22.82
N ARG A 61 -30.95 29.37 23.82
CA ARG A 61 -29.62 29.76 24.28
C ARG A 61 -28.58 29.29 23.27
N LEU A 62 -27.66 30.17 22.87
CA LEU A 62 -26.58 29.84 21.93
C LEU A 62 -25.56 28.89 22.60
N PRO A 63 -24.85 28.06 21.81
CA PRO A 63 -23.80 27.20 22.35
C PRO A 63 -22.66 28.04 22.95
N THR A 64 -21.99 27.49 23.97
CA THR A 64 -21.03 28.23 24.79
C THR A 64 -19.93 28.85 23.95
N SER A 65 -19.35 28.09 23.01
CA SER A 65 -18.25 28.58 22.17
C SER A 65 -18.66 29.76 21.27
N TYR A 66 -19.89 29.76 20.76
CA TYR A 66 -20.40 30.86 19.93
C TYR A 66 -20.77 32.08 20.76
N ARG A 67 -21.35 31.87 21.95
CA ARG A 67 -21.65 32.96 22.91
C ARG A 67 -20.37 33.68 23.34
N GLU A 68 -19.34 32.93 23.70
CA GLU A 68 -18.04 33.48 24.08
C GLU A 68 -17.38 34.23 22.92
N PHE A 69 -17.45 33.69 21.70
CA PHE A 69 -16.98 34.40 20.49
C PHE A 69 -17.68 35.75 20.31
N LEU A 70 -19.02 35.80 20.38
CA LEU A 70 -19.78 37.05 20.20
C LEU A 70 -19.45 38.09 21.27
N ALA A 71 -19.12 37.64 22.50
CA ALA A 71 -18.68 38.54 23.57
C ALA A 71 -17.30 39.17 23.28
N VAL A 72 -16.48 38.53 22.45
CA VAL A 72 -15.17 39.07 22.02
C VAL A 72 -15.28 39.85 20.71
N SER A 73 -16.07 39.36 19.73
CA SER A 73 -16.25 39.99 18.43
C SER A 73 -17.68 39.82 17.91
N ASP A 74 -18.38 40.93 17.67
CA ASP A 74 -19.75 40.93 17.13
C ASP A 74 -19.78 40.79 15.60
N GLY A 75 -19.33 39.64 15.11
CA GLY A 75 -19.10 39.35 13.70
C GLY A 75 -17.61 39.29 13.35
N TRP A 76 -17.27 38.61 12.26
CA TRP A 76 -15.87 38.37 11.88
C TRP A 76 -15.72 38.20 10.36
N HIS A 77 -14.69 38.81 9.79
CA HIS A 77 -14.30 38.60 8.41
C HIS A 77 -13.37 37.40 8.32
N VAL A 78 -13.85 36.34 7.67
CA VAL A 78 -13.17 35.05 7.54
C VAL A 78 -12.34 35.00 6.26
N GLU A 79 -12.82 35.65 5.20
CA GLU A 79 -12.20 35.68 3.87
C GLU A 79 -11.87 34.26 3.35
N GLN A 80 -12.83 33.34 3.34
CA GLN A 80 -12.59 32.00 2.78
C GLN A 80 -12.60 32.02 1.25
N THR A 81 -11.61 31.38 0.60
CA THR A 81 -11.61 31.20 -0.86
C THR A 81 -12.88 30.47 -1.31
N ALA A 82 -13.67 31.09 -2.20
CA ALA A 82 -14.93 30.55 -2.73
C ALA A 82 -15.79 29.91 -1.62
N GLY A 83 -16.23 30.73 -0.67
CA GLY A 83 -16.83 30.25 0.57
C GLY A 83 -17.52 31.35 1.36
N VAL A 84 -17.38 31.30 2.68
CA VAL A 84 -17.91 32.31 3.59
C VAL A 84 -16.88 33.43 3.78
N TYR A 85 -17.25 34.66 3.40
CA TYR A 85 -16.39 35.84 3.55
C TYR A 85 -16.59 36.50 4.91
N GLN A 86 -17.83 36.58 5.39
CA GLN A 86 -18.15 37.27 6.63
C GLN A 86 -19.21 36.56 7.48
N LEU A 87 -18.94 36.44 8.77
CA LEU A 87 -19.86 36.04 9.82
C LEU A 87 -20.56 37.26 10.42
N GLY A 88 -21.87 37.18 10.57
CA GLY A 88 -22.71 38.23 11.13
C GLY A 88 -22.59 38.36 12.64
N GLY A 89 -22.99 39.53 13.14
CA GLY A 89 -23.13 39.77 14.58
C GLY A 89 -24.47 39.27 15.14
N VAL A 90 -24.71 39.52 16.43
CA VAL A 90 -25.94 39.17 17.15
C VAL A 90 -27.22 39.70 16.49
N ALA A 91 -27.11 40.81 15.73
CA ALA A 91 -28.23 41.40 15.00
C ALA A 91 -28.53 40.70 13.67
N ASP A 92 -27.51 40.10 13.05
CA ASP A 92 -27.56 39.61 11.67
C ASP A 92 -27.94 38.12 11.58
N ILE A 93 -27.74 37.38 12.67
CA ILE A 93 -28.02 35.93 12.73
C ILE A 93 -29.53 35.62 12.80
N GLY A 94 -29.94 34.55 12.11
CA GLY A 94 -31.35 34.14 12.02
C GLY A 94 -31.51 32.70 11.53
N TRP A 95 -32.69 32.12 11.73
CA TRP A 95 -32.99 30.75 11.28
C TRP A 95 -32.92 30.64 9.76
N PHE A 96 -32.29 29.59 9.24
CA PHE A 96 -32.16 29.36 7.79
C PHE A 96 -33.52 29.05 7.16
N GLN A 97 -34.33 28.19 7.80
CA GLN A 97 -35.70 27.83 7.39
C GLN A 97 -35.80 27.21 5.98
N ASP A 98 -34.72 26.60 5.51
CA ASP A 98 -34.67 25.88 4.23
C ASP A 98 -35.26 26.65 3.03
N PRO A 99 -34.70 27.81 2.65
CA PRO A 99 -35.26 28.68 1.61
C PRO A 99 -35.15 28.07 0.20
N TYR A 100 -34.45 26.95 0.05
CA TYR A 100 -34.19 26.27 -1.22
C TYR A 100 -34.84 24.88 -1.29
N ASP A 101 -35.71 24.53 -0.34
CA ASP A 101 -36.38 23.22 -0.28
C ASP A 101 -35.39 22.03 -0.36
N MET A 102 -34.27 22.11 0.39
CA MET A 102 -33.25 21.06 0.47
C MET A 102 -33.69 19.91 1.37
N THR A 103 -34.53 20.15 2.39
CA THR A 103 -34.97 19.12 3.35
C THR A 103 -35.65 17.95 2.63
N PRO A 104 -36.68 18.16 1.77
CA PRO A 104 -37.33 17.05 1.07
C PRO A 104 -36.35 16.26 0.20
N LEU A 105 -35.42 16.93 -0.47
CA LEU A 105 -34.39 16.28 -1.29
C LEU A 105 -33.52 15.32 -0.48
N TYR A 106 -33.14 15.70 0.73
CA TYR A 106 -32.32 14.85 1.60
C TYR A 106 -33.16 13.75 2.26
N GLU A 107 -34.38 14.06 2.68
CA GLU A 107 -35.32 13.09 3.27
C GLU A 107 -35.70 11.97 2.28
N GLU A 108 -35.94 12.30 1.01
CA GLU A 108 -36.24 11.31 -0.04
C GLU A 108 -35.08 10.32 -0.28
N ASN A 109 -33.85 10.73 0.05
CA ASN A 109 -32.65 9.89 -0.08
C ASN A 109 -32.32 9.09 1.21
N LEU A 110 -33.08 9.27 2.29
CA LEU A 110 -33.00 8.43 3.48
C LEU A 110 -33.62 7.07 3.16
N GLY A 111 -32.81 6.10 2.73
CA GLY A 111 -33.27 4.73 2.50
C GLY A 111 -33.91 4.08 3.75
N ASP A 112 -34.41 2.85 3.62
CA ASP A 112 -35.27 2.19 4.65
C ASP A 112 -34.69 2.09 6.08
N ASN A 113 -33.37 2.23 6.25
CA ASN A 113 -32.69 2.23 7.55
C ASN A 113 -31.58 3.30 7.57
N PRO A 114 -31.92 4.58 7.69
CA PRO A 114 -30.96 5.67 7.57
C PRO A 114 -30.05 5.74 8.79
N ARG A 115 -28.80 6.18 8.59
CA ARG A 115 -27.90 6.43 9.73
C ARG A 115 -28.36 7.69 10.46
N GLN A 116 -28.08 7.77 11.76
CA GLN A 116 -28.44 8.94 12.56
C GLN A 116 -27.87 10.24 11.98
N GLU A 117 -26.63 10.20 11.46
CA GLU A 117 -25.98 11.33 10.79
C GLU A 117 -26.77 11.81 9.56
N ASP A 118 -27.32 10.87 8.78
CA ASP A 118 -28.08 11.21 7.57
C ASP A 118 -29.41 11.89 7.94
N VAL A 119 -30.07 11.41 9.01
CA VAL A 119 -31.31 12.02 9.55
C VAL A 119 -31.05 13.42 10.12
N LEU A 120 -29.94 13.59 10.85
CA LEU A 120 -29.52 14.89 11.36
C LEU A 120 -29.27 15.85 10.20
N LEU A 121 -28.49 15.44 9.19
CA LEU A 121 -28.20 16.25 8.01
C LEU A 121 -29.46 16.62 7.23
N ALA A 122 -30.41 15.70 7.05
CA ALA A 122 -31.65 15.97 6.33
C ALA A 122 -32.48 17.05 7.02
N GLY A 123 -32.68 16.97 8.34
CA GLY A 123 -33.47 17.96 9.05
C GLY A 123 -32.72 19.26 9.43
N MET A 124 -31.40 19.32 9.20
CA MET A 124 -30.56 20.47 9.52
C MET A 124 -31.02 21.73 8.78
N TRP A 125 -31.40 21.61 7.51
CA TRP A 125 -31.81 22.73 6.65
C TRP A 125 -32.96 23.57 7.22
N GLN A 126 -33.96 22.95 7.85
CA GLN A 126 -35.09 23.69 8.43
C GLN A 126 -34.77 24.39 9.75
N ARG A 127 -33.89 23.80 10.56
CA ARG A 127 -33.71 24.17 11.96
C ARG A 127 -32.38 24.83 12.28
N ALA A 128 -31.44 24.86 11.34
CA ALA A 128 -30.13 25.45 11.57
C ALA A 128 -30.19 26.98 11.59
N LEU A 129 -29.31 27.56 12.41
CA LEU A 129 -29.08 28.99 12.52
C LEU A 129 -28.04 29.42 11.47
N ARG A 130 -28.40 30.37 10.62
CA ARG A 130 -27.51 30.95 9.61
C ARG A 130 -26.57 31.98 10.26
N LEU A 131 -25.26 31.83 10.02
CA LEU A 131 -24.23 32.68 10.61
C LEU A 131 -23.60 33.66 9.62
N GLU A 132 -23.55 33.30 8.34
CA GLU A 132 -22.92 34.14 7.32
C GLU A 132 -23.79 35.35 6.93
N THR A 133 -23.11 36.43 6.57
CA THR A 133 -23.70 37.66 6.01
C THR A 133 -23.22 37.96 4.60
N ASP A 134 -22.02 37.49 4.27
CA ASP A 134 -21.43 37.60 2.95
C ASP A 134 -20.72 36.29 2.57
N SER A 135 -21.02 35.77 1.38
CA SER A 135 -20.54 34.48 0.90
C SER A 135 -20.74 34.30 -0.60
N ASP A 136 -19.98 33.40 -1.21
CA ASP A 136 -20.17 32.96 -2.59
C ASP A 136 -21.09 31.74 -2.65
N MET A 137 -22.41 31.98 -2.52
CA MET A 137 -23.46 30.95 -2.47
C MET A 137 -23.15 29.83 -1.47
N SER A 138 -22.53 30.18 -0.34
CA SER A 138 -22.03 29.25 0.67
C SER A 138 -22.63 29.57 2.03
N TYR A 139 -23.15 28.58 2.74
CA TYR A 139 -23.94 28.79 3.97
C TYR A 139 -23.24 28.16 5.16
N ALA A 140 -23.06 28.92 6.25
CA ALA A 140 -22.56 28.46 7.54
C ALA A 140 -23.75 28.29 8.51
N LEU A 141 -24.15 27.04 8.70
CA LEU A 141 -25.40 26.64 9.34
C LEU A 141 -25.11 25.92 10.67
N LEU A 142 -25.48 26.53 11.79
CA LEU A 142 -25.26 25.99 13.13
C LEU A 142 -26.52 25.26 13.62
N ASP A 143 -26.43 23.94 13.83
CA ASP A 143 -27.60 23.08 14.04
C ASP A 143 -27.86 22.73 15.52
N PRO A 144 -28.94 23.26 16.13
CA PRO A 144 -29.32 22.91 17.50
C PRO A 144 -29.86 21.48 17.66
N GLY A 145 -30.19 20.78 16.57
CA GLY A 145 -30.61 19.38 16.61
C GLY A 145 -29.45 18.38 16.65
N ASP A 146 -28.25 18.84 16.28
CA ASP A 146 -27.01 18.07 16.31
C ASP A 146 -26.07 18.67 17.35
N SER A 147 -26.30 18.31 18.61
CA SER A 147 -25.52 18.80 19.75
C SER A 147 -24.74 17.67 20.43
N ASP A 148 -23.55 17.99 20.90
CA ASP A 148 -22.76 17.06 21.70
C ASP A 148 -23.16 17.06 23.19
N GLN A 149 -22.45 16.28 23.99
CA GLN A 149 -22.67 16.14 25.43
C GLN A 149 -22.44 17.44 26.23
N ASP A 150 -21.66 18.38 25.68
CA ASP A 150 -21.33 19.66 26.30
C ASP A 150 -22.32 20.77 25.87
N GLY A 151 -23.28 20.42 25.01
CA GLY A 151 -24.30 21.33 24.48
C GLY A 151 -23.79 22.20 23.32
N GLU A 152 -22.62 21.88 22.76
CA GLU A 152 -22.11 22.54 21.57
C GLU A 152 -22.87 22.05 20.33
N TRP A 153 -23.21 22.97 19.43
CA TRP A 153 -23.96 22.68 18.22
C TRP A 153 -23.00 22.46 17.06
N ALA A 154 -23.23 21.44 16.24
CA ALA A 154 -22.47 21.19 15.03
C ALA A 154 -22.69 22.34 14.02
N LEU A 155 -21.64 22.70 13.30
CA LEU A 155 -21.67 23.71 12.24
C LEU A 155 -21.49 23.02 10.89
N TYR A 156 -22.42 23.24 9.97
CA TYR A 156 -22.39 22.73 8.61
C TYR A 156 -22.03 23.86 7.65
N VAL A 157 -21.04 23.64 6.79
CA VAL A 157 -20.72 24.54 5.68
C VAL A 157 -21.19 23.89 4.39
N TYR A 158 -22.18 24.49 3.75
CA TYR A 158 -22.66 24.05 2.44
C TYR A 158 -22.22 25.01 1.35
N LYS A 159 -21.65 24.49 0.26
CA LYS A 159 -21.27 25.27 -0.93
C LYS A 159 -22.23 24.93 -2.07
N GLY A 160 -23.16 25.83 -2.38
CA GLY A 160 -24.22 25.57 -3.37
C GLY A 160 -23.71 25.30 -4.79
N TRP A 161 -22.48 25.70 -5.09
CA TRP A 161 -21.83 25.54 -6.39
C TRP A 161 -20.97 24.27 -6.51
N SER A 162 -20.61 23.59 -5.40
CA SER A 162 -19.64 22.48 -5.44
C SER A 162 -20.25 21.15 -5.86
N GLY A 163 -21.56 20.98 -5.68
CA GLY A 163 -22.24 19.69 -5.85
C GLY A 163 -21.89 18.65 -4.76
N GLU A 164 -21.15 19.06 -3.72
CA GLU A 164 -20.78 18.21 -2.58
C GLU A 164 -21.82 18.33 -1.44
N LEU A 165 -21.83 17.34 -0.54
CA LEU A 165 -22.63 17.40 0.68
C LEU A 165 -22.06 18.46 1.66
N PRO A 166 -22.88 19.03 2.56
CA PRO A 166 -22.41 19.96 3.58
C PRO A 166 -21.29 19.36 4.44
N HIS A 167 -20.22 20.14 4.64
CA HIS A 167 -19.11 19.74 5.51
C HIS A 167 -19.46 20.02 6.97
N ARG A 168 -19.43 19.00 7.81
CA ARG A 168 -19.78 19.10 9.24
C ARG A 168 -18.55 19.33 10.12
N TYR A 169 -18.58 20.39 10.91
CA TYR A 169 -17.69 20.67 12.03
C TYR A 169 -18.41 20.34 13.35
N PRO A 170 -17.72 19.78 14.36
CA PRO A 170 -18.34 19.41 15.63
C PRO A 170 -18.82 20.60 16.46
N SER A 171 -18.26 21.80 16.27
CA SER A 171 -18.67 23.02 16.97
C SER A 171 -18.30 24.28 16.18
N PHE A 172 -18.85 25.44 16.58
CA PHE A 172 -18.45 26.74 16.03
C PHE A 172 -16.94 27.01 16.24
N ARG A 173 -16.41 26.67 17.42
CA ARG A 173 -14.97 26.77 17.68
C ARG A 173 -14.13 25.96 16.69
N ALA A 174 -14.52 24.70 16.43
CA ALA A 174 -13.78 23.85 15.51
C ALA A 174 -13.76 24.43 14.08
N TYR A 175 -14.87 25.05 13.65
CA TYR A 175 -14.94 25.79 12.41
C TYR A 175 -13.97 26.99 12.39
N MET A 176 -13.96 27.82 13.44
CA MET A 176 -13.05 28.98 13.51
C MET A 176 -11.56 28.59 13.52
N GLU A 177 -11.18 27.54 14.25
CA GLU A 177 -9.81 27.00 14.20
C GLU A 177 -9.45 26.49 12.80
N ALA A 178 -10.39 25.86 12.09
CA ALA A 178 -10.18 25.40 10.71
C ALA A 178 -10.05 26.58 9.73
N MET A 179 -10.84 27.65 9.91
CA MET A 179 -10.73 28.84 9.08
C MET A 179 -9.41 29.57 9.30
N TYR A 180 -8.93 29.65 10.55
CA TYR A 180 -7.61 30.20 10.84
C TYR A 180 -6.48 29.39 10.17
N ARG A 181 -6.54 28.05 10.24
CA ARG A 181 -5.60 27.17 9.51
C ARG A 181 -5.65 27.43 8.00
N GLY A 182 -6.86 27.50 7.43
CA GLY A 182 -7.07 27.80 6.01
C GLY A 182 -6.52 29.17 5.60
N PHE A 183 -6.74 30.21 6.41
CA PHE A 183 -6.19 31.55 6.20
C PHE A 183 -4.67 31.54 6.02
N HIS A 184 -3.96 30.78 6.86
CA HIS A 184 -2.50 30.59 6.74
C HIS A 184 -2.12 29.73 5.54
N ALA A 185 -2.87 28.65 5.27
CA ALA A 185 -2.61 27.73 4.17
C ALA A 185 -2.73 28.42 2.80
N ASP A 186 -3.75 29.25 2.61
CA ASP A 186 -3.99 30.02 1.38
C ASP A 186 -2.86 31.04 1.11
N ARG A 187 -2.15 31.46 2.15
CA ARG A 187 -1.02 32.41 2.08
C ARG A 187 0.33 31.73 2.13
N ALA A 188 0.39 30.40 2.13
CA ALA A 188 1.64 29.66 2.29
C ALA A 188 2.62 29.85 1.12
N GLU A 189 2.11 30.14 -0.08
CA GLU A 189 2.94 30.39 -1.27
C GLU A 189 3.56 31.80 -1.28
N ARG A 190 3.06 32.72 -0.43
CA ARG A 190 3.57 34.09 -0.30
C ARG A 190 4.88 34.09 0.51
N PRO A 191 6.04 34.43 -0.08
CA PRO A 191 7.31 34.38 0.63
C PRO A 191 7.43 35.41 1.77
N ASP A 192 6.67 36.50 1.69
CA ASP A 192 6.62 37.59 2.66
C ASP A 192 5.70 37.30 3.87
N PHE A 193 4.87 36.26 3.80
CA PHE A 193 3.92 35.91 4.85
C PHE A 193 4.59 35.08 5.97
N VAL A 194 5.45 35.75 6.75
CA VAL A 194 6.19 35.16 7.88
C VAL A 194 5.87 35.87 9.19
N ASN A 195 5.10 35.19 10.04
CA ASN A 195 4.62 35.63 11.35
C ASN A 195 5.04 34.66 12.47
N ALA A 196 4.53 34.86 13.69
CA ALA A 196 4.86 34.00 14.83
C ALA A 196 4.31 32.58 14.64
N THR A 197 3.08 32.45 14.12
CA THR A 197 2.42 31.16 13.90
C THR A 197 3.12 30.32 12.85
N THR A 198 3.42 30.90 11.69
CA THR A 198 4.16 30.22 10.60
C THR A 198 5.54 29.76 11.05
N ARG A 199 6.29 30.58 11.81
CA ARG A 199 7.58 30.16 12.42
C ARG A 199 7.43 29.01 13.40
N ALA A 200 6.39 29.03 14.23
CA ALA A 200 6.12 27.94 15.16
C ALA A 200 5.75 26.65 14.42
N GLN A 201 4.97 26.73 13.33
CA GLN A 201 4.63 25.58 12.51
C GLN A 201 5.84 25.05 11.72
N ASP A 202 6.71 25.91 11.21
CA ASP A 202 7.97 25.48 10.56
C ASP A 202 8.90 24.76 11.55
N ALA A 203 8.97 25.24 12.80
CA ALA A 203 9.69 24.55 13.87
C ALA A 203 9.09 23.17 14.18
N ARG A 204 7.75 23.03 14.16
CA ARG A 204 7.08 21.73 14.31
C ARG A 204 7.39 20.77 13.16
N VAL A 205 7.48 21.25 11.92
CA VAL A 205 7.89 20.41 10.77
C VAL A 205 9.29 19.85 11.00
N GLU A 206 10.23 20.69 11.43
CA GLU A 206 11.60 20.25 11.70
C GLU A 206 11.68 19.30 12.92
N GLU A 207 10.94 19.60 13.99
CA GLU A 207 10.83 18.71 15.15
C GLU A 207 10.30 17.33 14.74
N ALA A 208 9.23 17.29 13.95
CA ALA A 208 8.64 16.06 13.49
C ALA A 208 9.57 15.28 12.55
N ARG A 209 10.32 15.98 11.69
CA ARG A 209 11.36 15.37 10.86
C ARG A 209 12.39 14.64 11.74
N LEU A 210 12.90 15.31 12.77
CA LEU A 210 13.87 14.71 13.71
C LEU A 210 13.26 13.56 14.51
N LEU A 211 12.02 13.68 14.99
CA LEU A 211 11.32 12.59 15.68
C LEU A 211 11.17 11.36 14.77
N ALA A 212 10.80 11.54 13.50
CA ALA A 212 10.70 10.45 12.53
C ALA A 212 12.05 9.79 12.21
N LEU A 213 13.16 10.56 12.20
CA LEU A 213 14.52 10.01 12.02
C LEU A 213 15.02 9.28 13.27
N ARG A 214 14.56 9.66 14.47
CA ARG A 214 14.83 8.96 15.74
C ARG A 214 13.99 7.72 15.97
N GLY A 215 13.15 7.32 15.01
CA GLY A 215 12.25 6.17 15.16
C GLY A 215 10.95 6.47 15.93
N ARG A 216 10.65 7.74 16.24
CA ARG A 216 9.46 8.17 17.00
C ARG A 216 8.38 8.75 16.06
N TYR A 217 8.09 8.02 14.98
CA TYR A 217 7.20 8.51 13.91
C TYR A 217 5.75 8.75 14.37
N GLU A 218 5.28 8.02 15.39
CA GLU A 218 3.93 8.18 15.94
C GLU A 218 3.76 9.55 16.63
N GLU A 219 4.83 10.08 17.22
CA GLU A 219 4.86 11.42 17.80
C GLU A 219 5.05 12.50 16.74
N ALA A 220 5.76 12.17 15.65
CA ALA A 220 5.93 13.06 14.51
C ALA A 220 4.62 13.27 13.71
N LEU A 221 3.77 12.24 13.65
CA LEU A 221 2.55 12.24 12.83
C LEU A 221 1.60 13.41 13.16
N PRO A 222 1.14 13.62 14.41
CA PRO A 222 0.23 14.73 14.72
C PRO A 222 0.85 16.10 14.48
N LEU A 223 2.16 16.26 14.70
CA LEU A 223 2.87 17.52 14.45
C LEU A 223 2.90 17.88 12.96
N VAL A 224 3.13 16.88 12.09
CA VAL A 224 3.14 17.09 10.63
C VAL A 224 1.74 17.30 10.10
N GLU A 225 0.74 16.59 10.63
CA GLU A 225 -0.67 16.79 10.27
C GLU A 225 -1.14 18.20 10.66
N GLU A 226 -0.75 18.68 11.85
CA GLU A 226 -1.00 20.06 12.25
C GLU A 226 -0.31 21.04 11.27
N ALA A 227 0.99 20.91 11.03
CA ALA A 227 1.70 21.81 10.13
C ALA A 227 1.17 21.77 8.68
N GLN A 228 0.72 20.61 8.20
CA GLN A 228 0.08 20.47 6.88
C GLN A 228 -1.23 21.26 6.81
N SER A 229 -2.01 21.27 7.89
CA SER A 229 -3.27 22.03 7.94
C SER A 229 -3.05 23.55 7.80
N PHE A 230 -1.86 24.06 8.15
CA PHE A 230 -1.42 25.44 7.93
C PHE A 230 -0.71 25.64 6.58
N GLY A 231 -0.72 24.64 5.69
CA GLY A 231 -0.07 24.69 4.39
C GLY A 231 1.46 24.78 4.44
N ARG A 232 2.10 24.41 5.56
CA ARG A 232 3.54 24.64 5.71
C ARG A 232 4.37 23.85 4.71
N PRO A 233 5.46 24.41 4.17
CA PRO A 233 6.37 23.70 3.26
C PRO A 233 6.87 22.37 3.85
N HIS A 234 7.12 21.38 2.99
CA HIS A 234 7.59 20.03 3.32
C HIS A 234 6.65 19.14 4.15
N SER A 235 5.70 19.69 4.90
CA SER A 235 4.77 18.93 5.76
C SER A 235 4.04 17.81 4.99
N GLY A 236 3.45 18.12 3.84
CA GLY A 236 2.75 17.13 3.00
C GLY A 236 3.68 16.03 2.46
N VAL A 237 4.93 16.37 2.12
CA VAL A 237 5.93 15.40 1.65
C VAL A 237 6.32 14.44 2.77
N LEU A 238 6.57 14.95 3.98
CA LEU A 238 6.90 14.13 5.14
C LEU A 238 5.72 13.22 5.52
N LEU A 239 4.51 13.77 5.57
CA LEU A 239 3.30 13.00 5.87
C LEU A 239 3.07 11.88 4.86
N ASN A 240 3.26 12.19 3.57
CA ASN A 240 3.13 11.20 2.51
C ASN A 240 4.17 10.09 2.64
N GLN A 241 5.41 10.36 3.06
CA GLN A 241 6.39 9.30 3.34
C GLN A 241 5.96 8.39 4.50
N LEU A 242 5.54 8.96 5.63
CA LEU A 242 5.07 8.19 6.78
C LEU A 242 3.91 7.26 6.39
N ARG A 243 2.96 7.79 5.61
CA ARG A 243 1.81 7.04 5.11
C ARG A 243 2.18 6.03 4.03
N HIS A 244 3.12 6.35 3.13
CA HIS A 244 3.54 5.44 2.04
C HIS A 244 4.25 4.22 2.61
N VAL A 245 5.21 4.42 3.52
CA VAL A 245 5.97 3.32 4.11
C VAL A 245 5.08 2.47 5.02
N SER A 246 4.10 3.06 5.71
CA SER A 246 3.09 2.32 6.49
C SER A 246 2.06 1.57 5.64
N ALA A 247 1.81 2.05 4.41
CA ALA A 247 0.91 1.42 3.44
C ALA A 247 1.57 1.34 2.04
N PRO A 248 2.55 0.44 1.84
CA PRO A 248 3.44 0.38 0.66
C PRO A 248 2.75 0.16 -0.69
N ARG A 249 1.49 -0.29 -0.67
CA ARG A 249 0.69 -0.50 -1.89
C ARG A 249 -0.10 0.74 -2.33
N SER A 250 -0.20 1.76 -1.48
CA SER A 250 -0.87 3.02 -1.80
C SER A 250 0.00 3.91 -2.67
N SER A 251 -0.60 4.64 -3.61
CA SER A 251 0.12 5.69 -4.35
C SER A 251 0.13 6.99 -3.55
N ARG A 252 1.23 7.74 -3.64
CA ARG A 252 1.39 9.04 -2.99
C ARG A 252 2.04 10.02 -3.96
N ASP A 253 1.63 11.28 -3.85
CA ASP A 253 2.21 12.37 -4.63
C ASP A 253 3.25 13.12 -3.80
N TYR A 254 4.40 13.41 -4.42
CA TYR A 254 5.48 14.20 -3.82
C TYR A 254 5.64 15.56 -4.50
N GLY A 255 4.71 15.94 -5.38
CA GLY A 255 4.64 17.25 -6.01
C GLY A 255 5.88 17.56 -6.85
N PHE A 256 6.39 18.78 -6.72
CA PHE A 256 7.57 19.27 -7.45
C PHE A 256 8.90 18.72 -6.93
N LEU A 257 8.91 17.93 -5.86
CA LEU A 257 10.15 17.36 -5.33
C LEU A 257 10.83 16.41 -6.34
N VAL A 258 10.04 15.82 -7.24
CA VAL A 258 10.55 15.00 -8.35
C VAL A 258 11.45 15.78 -9.32
N ALA A 259 11.35 17.12 -9.36
CA ALA A 259 12.18 17.98 -10.21
C ALA A 259 13.61 18.14 -9.69
N ASP A 260 13.81 17.96 -8.37
CA ASP A 260 15.11 18.14 -7.72
C ASP A 260 15.98 16.89 -7.94
N PRO A 261 17.15 17.02 -8.60
CA PRO A 261 18.04 15.89 -8.88
C PRO A 261 18.47 15.08 -7.66
N ARG A 262 18.45 15.69 -6.46
CA ARG A 262 18.79 15.00 -5.20
C ARG A 262 17.77 13.93 -4.80
N TYR A 263 16.49 14.17 -5.12
CA TYR A 263 15.38 13.30 -4.73
C TYR A 263 14.80 12.51 -5.89
N LEU A 264 15.12 12.90 -7.13
CA LEU A 264 14.69 12.22 -8.36
C LEU A 264 14.85 10.68 -8.30
N PRO A 265 15.98 10.10 -7.83
CA PRO A 265 16.15 8.64 -7.79
C PRO A 265 15.21 7.91 -6.81
N GLU A 266 14.70 8.61 -5.79
CA GLU A 266 13.79 8.06 -4.78
C GLU A 266 12.32 8.22 -5.22
N ILE A 267 11.99 9.35 -5.85
CA ILE A 267 10.60 9.76 -6.11
C ILE A 267 10.10 9.31 -7.48
N LEU A 268 10.89 9.48 -8.54
CA LEU A 268 10.40 9.20 -9.90
C LEU A 268 10.01 7.73 -10.09
N PRO A 269 10.80 6.73 -9.61
CA PRO A 269 10.39 5.33 -9.71
C PRO A 269 9.12 4.99 -8.93
N THR A 270 8.95 5.58 -7.74
CA THR A 270 7.75 5.35 -6.91
C THR A 270 6.50 5.98 -7.53
N ALA A 271 6.62 7.18 -8.11
CA ALA A 271 5.56 7.82 -8.87
C ALA A 271 5.18 7.05 -10.15
N ALA A 272 6.13 6.31 -10.74
CA ALA A 272 5.91 5.48 -11.93
C ALA A 272 5.21 4.13 -11.63
N MET A 273 5.06 3.71 -10.36
CA MET A 273 4.44 2.42 -10.01
C MET A 273 2.97 2.33 -10.43
N THR A 274 2.17 3.38 -10.19
CA THR A 274 0.75 3.44 -10.57
C THR A 274 0.52 3.38 -12.09
N PRO A 275 1.18 4.21 -12.93
CA PRO A 275 1.07 4.09 -14.38
C PRO A 275 1.66 2.79 -14.92
N ALA A 276 2.70 2.23 -14.30
CA ALA A 276 3.23 0.92 -14.69
C ALA A 276 2.20 -0.21 -14.52
N ARG A 277 1.31 -0.13 -13.54
CA ARG A 277 0.21 -1.10 -13.30
C ARG A 277 -1.01 -0.90 -14.20
N GLY A 278 -1.05 0.17 -15.01
CA GLY A 278 -2.20 0.49 -15.86
C GLY A 278 -3.42 1.02 -15.09
N GLU A 279 -3.22 1.55 -13.88
CA GLU A 279 -4.30 2.05 -13.01
C GLU A 279 -4.86 3.43 -13.44
N TRP A 280 -4.22 4.11 -14.40
CA TRP A 280 -4.66 5.42 -14.90
C TRP A 280 -5.74 5.28 -15.98
N ARG A 281 -6.95 5.80 -15.70
CA ARG A 281 -8.12 5.68 -16.57
C ARG A 281 -8.29 6.81 -17.60
N LEU A 282 -7.56 7.93 -17.46
CA LEU A 282 -7.68 9.10 -18.34
C LEU A 282 -6.32 9.38 -19.02
N GLY A 283 -6.28 9.30 -20.35
CA GLY A 283 -5.12 9.73 -21.16
C GLY A 283 -3.89 8.81 -21.17
N GLY A 284 -3.91 7.67 -20.47
CA GLY A 284 -2.81 6.69 -20.48
C GLY A 284 -1.47 7.26 -20.01
N ASP A 285 -0.37 6.69 -20.53
CA ASP A 285 0.99 7.10 -20.16
C ASP A 285 1.31 8.55 -20.54
N ASP A 286 0.76 9.04 -21.65
CA ASP A 286 1.02 10.39 -22.15
C ASP A 286 0.58 11.48 -21.17
N HIS A 287 -0.52 11.26 -20.47
CA HIS A 287 -0.98 12.17 -19.43
C HIS A 287 0.03 12.26 -18.26
N TRP A 288 0.49 11.11 -17.77
CA TRP A 288 1.47 11.06 -16.68
C TRP A 288 2.81 11.68 -17.11
N LEU A 289 3.26 11.41 -18.33
CA LEU A 289 4.48 11.99 -18.91
C LEU A 289 4.37 13.50 -19.07
N GLY A 290 3.22 14.01 -19.53
CA GLY A 290 2.95 15.45 -19.60
C GLY A 290 3.01 16.10 -18.22
N MET A 291 2.43 15.45 -17.21
CA MET A 291 2.43 15.91 -15.83
C MET A 291 3.85 15.91 -15.20
N MET A 292 4.66 14.88 -15.44
CA MET A 292 6.08 14.86 -15.03
C MET A 292 6.89 15.97 -15.72
N THR A 293 6.63 16.20 -17.01
CA THR A 293 7.28 17.27 -17.78
C THR A 293 6.92 18.66 -17.23
N ALA A 294 5.65 18.89 -16.91
CA ALA A 294 5.19 20.13 -16.29
C ALA A 294 5.80 20.37 -14.90
N ARG A 295 6.17 19.29 -14.19
CA ARG A 295 6.90 19.36 -12.92
C ARG A 295 8.40 19.56 -13.09
N GLY A 296 8.94 19.56 -14.30
CA GLY A 296 10.37 19.80 -14.57
C GLY A 296 11.22 18.54 -14.77
N VAL A 297 10.61 17.35 -14.89
CA VAL A 297 11.34 16.12 -15.23
C VAL A 297 11.47 16.02 -16.76
N PRO A 298 12.67 15.77 -17.32
CA PRO A 298 12.80 15.52 -18.75
C PRO A 298 11.95 14.33 -19.18
N ARG A 299 11.14 14.50 -20.24
CA ARG A 299 10.21 13.47 -20.72
C ARG A 299 10.91 12.14 -21.00
N GLU A 300 12.08 12.15 -21.63
CA GLU A 300 12.89 10.95 -21.92
C GLU A 300 13.28 10.19 -20.64
N THR A 301 13.63 10.91 -19.57
CA THR A 301 13.94 10.32 -18.26
C THR A 301 12.72 9.67 -17.63
N ALA A 302 11.56 10.34 -17.69
CA ALA A 302 10.31 9.80 -17.18
C ALA A 302 9.85 8.56 -17.96
N GLU A 303 9.96 8.58 -19.30
CA GLU A 303 9.67 7.44 -20.18
C GLU A 303 10.60 6.25 -19.88
N ALA A 304 11.90 6.49 -19.73
CA ALA A 304 12.87 5.45 -19.41
C ALA A 304 12.57 4.80 -18.05
N VAL A 305 12.31 5.60 -17.01
CA VAL A 305 11.97 5.06 -15.68
C VAL A 305 10.66 4.28 -15.72
N LEU A 306 9.61 4.83 -16.35
CA LEU A 306 8.33 4.14 -16.52
C LEU A 306 8.49 2.79 -17.21
N GLY A 307 9.26 2.74 -18.31
CA GLY A 307 9.59 1.49 -19.01
C GLY A 307 10.26 0.48 -18.09
N THR A 308 11.32 0.87 -17.38
CA THR A 308 12.03 -0.05 -16.46
C THR A 308 11.17 -0.54 -15.29
N VAL A 309 10.29 0.30 -14.74
CA VAL A 309 9.38 -0.09 -13.65
C VAL A 309 8.30 -1.04 -14.18
N ARG A 310 7.75 -0.77 -15.36
CA ARG A 310 6.76 -1.64 -16.02
C ARG A 310 7.33 -3.00 -16.40
N ASP A 311 8.55 -3.03 -16.92
CA ASP A 311 9.24 -4.26 -17.28
C ASP A 311 9.75 -5.03 -16.04
N GLY A 312 9.70 -4.40 -14.85
CA GLY A 312 10.22 -4.97 -13.61
C GLY A 312 11.74 -5.15 -13.66
N THR A 313 12.44 -4.27 -14.37
CA THR A 313 13.90 -4.24 -14.50
C THR A 313 14.53 -3.09 -13.72
N HIS A 314 13.71 -2.19 -13.16
CA HIS A 314 14.17 -1.12 -12.30
C HIS A 314 15.04 -1.67 -11.15
N ARG A 315 16.12 -0.96 -10.84
CA ARG A 315 17.04 -1.30 -9.76
C ARG A 315 17.24 -0.08 -8.88
N TYR A 316 16.81 -0.19 -7.64
CA TYR A 316 17.13 0.81 -6.63
C TYR A 316 18.59 0.64 -6.19
N ALA A 317 19.42 1.65 -6.44
CA ALA A 317 20.86 1.61 -6.21
C ALA A 317 21.37 2.94 -5.62
N PRO A 318 20.98 3.28 -4.38
CA PRO A 318 21.49 4.46 -3.71
C PRO A 318 23.00 4.34 -3.46
N PRO A 319 23.73 5.45 -3.24
CA PRO A 319 25.16 5.40 -2.96
C PRO A 319 25.46 4.89 -1.53
N GLY A 320 26.75 4.72 -1.23
CA GLY A 320 27.23 4.52 0.14
C GLY A 320 27.01 3.12 0.73
N PRO A 321 27.14 2.98 2.07
CA PRO A 321 26.95 1.71 2.79
C PRO A 321 25.55 1.12 2.60
N TRP A 322 24.52 1.97 2.59
CA TRP A 322 23.14 1.57 2.33
C TRP A 322 22.99 0.92 0.95
N GLY A 323 23.55 1.55 -0.10
CA GLY A 323 23.56 0.99 -1.46
C GLY A 323 24.17 -0.40 -1.60
N ARG A 324 25.23 -0.67 -0.84
CA ARG A 324 25.86 -2.01 -0.82
C ARG A 324 24.94 -3.04 -0.19
N ALA A 325 24.31 -2.70 0.94
CA ALA A 325 23.34 -3.57 1.60
C ALA A 325 22.10 -3.81 0.73
N VAL A 326 21.59 -2.77 0.04
CA VAL A 326 20.51 -2.91 -0.94
C VAL A 326 20.88 -3.89 -2.06
N SER A 327 22.11 -3.80 -2.59
CA SER A 327 22.58 -4.74 -3.61
C SER A 327 22.69 -6.17 -3.08
N GLU A 328 23.21 -6.36 -1.87
CA GLU A 328 23.32 -7.68 -1.23
C GLU A 328 21.94 -8.28 -0.92
N ALA A 329 21.01 -7.48 -0.37
CA ALA A 329 19.63 -7.89 -0.14
C ALA A 329 18.94 -8.29 -1.44
N ARG A 330 19.17 -7.55 -2.53
CA ARG A 330 18.62 -7.86 -3.84
C ARG A 330 19.15 -9.18 -4.40
N GLU A 331 20.44 -9.46 -4.18
CA GLU A 331 21.05 -10.75 -4.54
C GLU A 331 20.47 -11.91 -3.72
N ALA A 332 20.14 -11.71 -2.44
CA ALA A 332 19.43 -12.71 -1.65
C ALA A 332 17.98 -12.91 -2.14
N ALA A 333 17.26 -11.80 -2.37
CA ALA A 333 15.85 -11.81 -2.77
C ALA A 333 15.61 -12.48 -4.14
N ARG A 334 16.50 -12.27 -5.12
CA ARG A 334 16.35 -12.90 -6.46
C ARG A 334 16.43 -14.43 -6.44
N TRP A 335 17.00 -15.00 -5.38
CA TRP A 335 17.07 -16.44 -5.15
C TRP A 335 16.05 -16.94 -4.12
N GLY A 336 15.14 -16.08 -3.66
CA GLY A 336 14.07 -16.44 -2.74
C GLY A 336 14.45 -16.41 -1.26
N ALA A 337 15.65 -15.93 -0.91
CA ALA A 337 16.05 -15.74 0.49
C ALA A 337 15.51 -14.39 1.02
N THR A 338 14.19 -14.25 1.06
CA THR A 338 13.48 -12.97 1.30
C THR A 338 13.62 -12.45 2.72
N ASP A 339 13.65 -13.33 3.72
CA ASP A 339 13.89 -12.94 5.12
C ASP A 339 15.36 -12.60 5.39
N VAL A 340 16.29 -13.26 4.69
CA VAL A 340 17.72 -12.88 4.72
C VAL A 340 17.89 -11.48 4.11
N ALA A 341 17.25 -11.23 2.96
CA ALA A 341 17.26 -9.92 2.32
C ALA A 341 16.72 -8.82 3.26
N TRP A 342 15.62 -9.10 3.98
CA TRP A 342 15.08 -8.17 4.96
C TRP A 342 16.06 -7.87 6.10
N ARG A 343 16.67 -8.90 6.70
CA ARG A 343 17.65 -8.72 7.77
C ARG A 343 18.84 -7.87 7.33
N ILE A 344 19.33 -8.06 6.10
CA ILE A 344 20.41 -7.23 5.53
C ILE A 344 19.98 -5.76 5.43
N LEU A 345 18.77 -5.48 4.94
CA LEU A 345 18.24 -4.12 4.86
C LEU A 345 18.07 -3.51 6.25
N ARG A 346 17.42 -4.22 7.17
CA ARG A 346 17.20 -3.80 8.55
C ARG A 346 18.51 -3.44 9.26
N ASP A 347 19.52 -4.30 9.17
CA ASP A 347 20.82 -4.10 9.83
C ASP A 347 21.62 -2.94 9.19
N ALA A 348 21.31 -2.59 7.94
CA ALA A 348 21.93 -1.45 7.25
C ALA A 348 21.17 -0.14 7.40
N LEU A 349 19.90 -0.17 7.78
CA LEU A 349 19.02 1.00 7.84
C LEU A 349 19.54 2.12 8.77
N PRO A 350 20.17 1.85 9.93
CA PRO A 350 20.77 2.90 10.75
C PRO A 350 21.90 3.68 10.06
N ARG A 351 22.47 3.13 8.97
CA ARG A 351 23.50 3.76 8.14
C ARG A 351 22.93 4.40 6.87
N TRP A 352 21.61 4.46 6.73
CA TRP A 352 20.96 5.24 5.69
C TRP A 352 21.12 6.73 6.00
N GLU A 353 21.49 7.50 4.99
CA GLU A 353 21.66 8.95 5.05
C GLU A 353 20.62 9.59 4.13
N ALA A 354 19.92 10.61 4.64
CA ALA A 354 18.91 11.32 3.87
C ALA A 354 19.58 12.15 2.76
N PRO A 355 19.13 12.06 1.49
CA PRO A 355 19.63 12.92 0.40
C PRO A 355 19.41 14.43 0.63
N GLY A 356 18.50 14.77 1.55
CA GLY A 356 18.20 16.14 1.97
C GLY A 356 17.02 16.18 2.95
N PRO A 357 16.65 17.36 3.47
CA PRO A 357 15.67 17.52 4.56
C PRO A 357 14.25 17.07 4.18
N SER A 358 13.95 16.90 2.91
CA SER A 358 12.62 16.48 2.45
C SER A 358 12.43 14.96 2.44
N LEU A 359 13.47 14.16 2.73
CA LEU A 359 13.35 12.71 2.87
C LEU A 359 13.65 12.26 4.30
N ILE A 360 12.81 11.36 4.79
CA ILE A 360 12.92 10.73 6.11
C ILE A 360 12.92 9.21 6.02
N ALA A 361 12.71 8.63 4.84
CA ALA A 361 12.79 7.18 4.62
C ALA A 361 13.28 6.84 3.19
N PRO A 362 13.91 5.67 2.98
CA PRO A 362 14.34 5.19 1.66
C PRO A 362 13.15 4.70 0.81
N ILE A 363 12.28 5.62 0.39
CA ILE A 363 11.04 5.28 -0.33
C ILE A 363 11.28 4.66 -1.71
N GLY A 364 12.44 4.88 -2.34
CA GLY A 364 12.83 4.26 -3.60
C GLY A 364 12.88 2.73 -3.55
N LEU A 365 13.06 2.13 -2.36
CA LEU A 365 12.93 0.67 -2.17
C LEU A 365 11.58 0.13 -2.68
N LEU A 366 10.50 0.91 -2.54
CA LEU A 366 9.15 0.50 -2.89
C LEU A 366 8.99 0.23 -4.40
N ALA A 367 9.81 0.88 -5.23
CA ALA A 367 9.79 0.73 -6.68
C ALA A 367 10.68 -0.41 -7.17
N ASP A 368 11.55 -1.00 -6.33
CA ASP A 368 12.35 -2.14 -6.73
C ASP A 368 11.46 -3.40 -6.85
N PRO A 369 11.50 -4.13 -7.96
CA PRO A 369 10.61 -5.27 -8.21
C PRO A 369 10.91 -6.47 -7.31
N LEU A 370 12.12 -6.59 -6.75
CA LEU A 370 12.52 -7.67 -5.84
C LEU A 370 12.38 -7.26 -4.38
N LEU A 371 12.74 -6.02 -4.04
CA LEU A 371 12.76 -5.53 -2.66
C LEU A 371 11.45 -4.85 -2.25
N GLY A 372 10.76 -4.16 -3.17
CA GLY A 372 9.51 -3.47 -2.91
C GLY A 372 8.44 -4.38 -2.29
N PRO A 373 8.21 -5.62 -2.79
CA PRO A 373 7.30 -6.56 -2.16
C PRO A 373 7.65 -6.88 -0.70
N LEU A 374 8.95 -6.88 -0.33
CA LEU A 374 9.40 -7.18 1.03
C LEU A 374 8.94 -6.13 2.05
N ILE A 375 8.59 -4.93 1.60
CA ILE A 375 8.10 -3.86 2.47
C ILE A 375 6.61 -4.10 2.72
N THR A 376 6.31 -4.95 3.70
CA THR A 376 4.94 -5.14 4.22
C THR A 376 4.58 -3.97 5.15
N PRO A 377 3.30 -3.78 5.54
CA PRO A 377 2.94 -2.76 6.53
C PRO A 377 3.73 -2.87 7.84
N GLU A 378 4.01 -4.09 8.30
CA GLU A 378 4.76 -4.37 9.53
C GLU A 378 6.23 -3.97 9.37
N ARG A 379 6.86 -4.40 8.28
CA ARG A 379 8.25 -4.03 7.93
C ARG A 379 8.40 -2.54 7.62
N GLY A 380 7.37 -1.93 7.06
CA GLY A 380 7.27 -0.49 6.88
C GLY A 380 7.27 0.26 8.20
N ARG A 381 6.50 -0.19 9.20
CA ARG A 381 6.56 0.36 10.55
C ARG A 381 7.93 0.15 11.18
N GLU A 382 8.56 -1.01 11.00
CA GLU A 382 9.94 -1.26 11.45
C GLU A 382 10.94 -0.26 10.83
N ILE A 383 10.76 0.10 9.55
CA ILE A 383 11.55 1.17 8.91
C ILE A 383 11.32 2.50 9.62
N LEU A 384 10.08 2.84 9.96
CA LEU A 384 9.75 4.11 10.60
C LEU A 384 10.13 4.17 12.09
N THR A 385 10.28 3.03 12.76
CA THR A 385 10.72 2.94 14.16
C THR A 385 12.22 2.75 14.31
N THR A 386 12.95 2.43 13.23
CA THR A 386 14.41 2.33 13.25
C THR A 386 15.06 3.71 13.18
N PRO A 387 15.90 4.10 14.17
CA PRO A 387 16.69 5.32 14.09
C PRO A 387 17.68 5.30 12.93
N ARG A 388 17.84 6.42 12.24
CA ARG A 388 18.63 6.55 10.99
C ARG A 388 19.12 7.98 10.77
N ASP A 389 19.89 8.21 9.72
CA ASP A 389 20.48 9.51 9.39
C ASP A 389 21.37 10.08 10.51
N GLY A 390 22.03 9.19 11.26
CA GLY A 390 22.88 9.56 12.41
C GLY A 390 22.13 9.91 13.70
N GLU A 391 20.79 9.90 13.69
CA GLU A 391 19.98 10.16 14.88
C GLU A 391 19.93 8.94 15.83
N ALA A 392 19.86 9.21 17.13
CA ALA A 392 19.76 8.19 18.16
C ALA A 392 18.31 8.00 18.64
N GLY A 393 17.91 6.75 18.85
CA GLY A 393 16.59 6.39 19.36
C GLY A 393 16.52 4.94 19.85
N PRO A 394 15.35 4.50 20.34
CA PRO A 394 15.18 3.11 20.78
C PRO A 394 15.30 2.17 19.59
N ALA A 395 16.00 1.05 19.77
CA ALA A 395 16.01 -0.01 18.76
C ALA A 395 14.63 -0.69 18.76
N PRO A 396 13.97 -0.80 17.59
CA PRO A 396 12.67 -1.44 17.51
C PRO A 396 12.76 -2.95 17.72
N GLU A 397 11.66 -3.55 18.13
CA GLU A 397 11.52 -5.01 18.11
C GLU A 397 11.50 -5.49 16.65
N PRO A 398 12.36 -6.46 16.28
CA PRO A 398 12.39 -6.99 14.92
C PRO A 398 11.06 -7.59 14.50
N VAL A 399 10.60 -7.29 13.29
CA VAL A 399 9.46 -8.00 12.70
C VAL A 399 9.86 -9.47 12.47
N PRO A 400 9.04 -10.44 12.87
CA PRO A 400 9.30 -11.85 12.61
C PRO A 400 9.48 -12.16 11.11
N ASP A 401 10.24 -13.21 10.83
CA ASP A 401 10.40 -13.75 9.48
C ASP A 401 9.03 -14.10 8.87
N LEU A 402 8.85 -13.80 7.58
CA LEU A 402 7.57 -13.99 6.89
C LEU A 402 7.39 -15.42 6.40
N ASP A 403 8.49 -16.13 6.13
CA ASP A 403 8.44 -17.50 5.65
C ASP A 403 8.24 -18.49 6.80
N PRO A 404 7.17 -19.29 6.79
CA PRO A 404 7.02 -20.37 7.75
C PRO A 404 8.09 -21.46 7.49
N PRO A 405 8.54 -22.16 8.54
CA PRO A 405 9.53 -23.22 8.38
C PRO A 405 8.99 -24.38 7.53
N GLY A 406 9.87 -24.96 6.72
CA GLY A 406 9.60 -26.19 5.99
C GLY A 406 8.61 -26.04 4.82
N LEU A 407 7.71 -27.02 4.70
CA LEU A 407 6.83 -27.20 3.53
C LEU A 407 5.34 -27.21 3.88
N ALA A 408 4.99 -27.21 5.17
CA ALA A 408 3.62 -27.36 5.66
C ALA A 408 2.66 -26.30 5.09
N TRP A 409 3.14 -25.10 4.80
CA TRP A 409 2.31 -24.02 4.24
C TRP A 409 1.69 -24.36 2.88
N LEU A 410 2.20 -25.36 2.15
CA LEU A 410 1.61 -25.82 0.89
C LEU A 410 0.19 -26.38 1.06
N THR A 411 -0.18 -26.83 2.27
CA THR A 411 -1.53 -27.31 2.60
C THR A 411 -2.45 -26.21 3.13
N GLU A 412 -1.92 -25.03 3.44
CA GLU A 412 -2.70 -23.94 4.02
C GLU A 412 -3.48 -23.16 2.94
N PRO A 413 -4.74 -22.76 3.21
CA PRO A 413 -5.43 -21.81 2.35
C PRO A 413 -4.70 -20.46 2.40
N ALA A 414 -4.22 -19.97 1.27
CA ALA A 414 -3.59 -18.64 1.22
C ALA A 414 -4.65 -17.55 1.45
N ALA A 415 -4.41 -16.63 2.39
CA ALA A 415 -5.38 -15.63 2.86
C ALA A 415 -6.05 -14.80 1.74
N ASN A 416 -5.38 -14.60 0.60
CA ASN A 416 -5.88 -13.81 -0.53
C ASN A 416 -5.75 -14.53 -1.89
N ARG A 417 -5.46 -15.84 -1.90
CA ARG A 417 -5.25 -16.62 -3.13
C ARG A 417 -5.77 -18.05 -2.94
N ARG A 418 -6.33 -18.66 -3.99
CA ARG A 418 -6.61 -20.11 -3.96
C ARG A 418 -5.31 -20.87 -3.70
N PRO A 419 -5.31 -21.92 -2.85
CA PRO A 419 -4.15 -22.79 -2.69
C PRO A 419 -3.72 -23.38 -4.04
N PRO A 420 -2.45 -23.79 -4.21
CA PRO A 420 -2.00 -24.50 -5.41
C PRO A 420 -2.93 -25.70 -5.64
N ASP A 421 -3.56 -25.80 -6.81
CA ASP A 421 -4.47 -26.92 -7.09
C ASP A 421 -3.69 -28.24 -7.11
N GLY A 422 -2.41 -28.20 -7.50
CA GLY A 422 -1.37 -29.23 -7.36
C GLY A 422 0.03 -28.59 -7.53
N TYR A 423 1.11 -29.33 -7.21
CA TYR A 423 2.48 -28.81 -7.32
C TYR A 423 3.51 -29.90 -7.62
N ARG A 424 4.66 -29.49 -8.15
CA ARG A 424 5.85 -30.32 -8.26
C ARG A 424 7.10 -29.53 -7.95
N CYS A 425 8.08 -30.19 -7.36
CA CYS A 425 9.31 -29.56 -6.93
C CYS A 425 10.50 -30.52 -7.08
N VAL A 426 11.65 -29.96 -7.42
CA VAL A 426 12.95 -30.62 -7.40
C VAL A 426 13.85 -29.85 -6.44
N TRP A 427 14.48 -30.53 -5.50
CA TRP A 427 15.59 -29.98 -4.70
C TRP A 427 16.89 -30.68 -5.09
N ALA A 428 17.97 -29.93 -5.21
CA ALA A 428 19.31 -30.44 -5.48
C ALA A 428 20.33 -29.87 -4.47
N GLU A 429 20.99 -30.75 -3.75
CA GLU A 429 21.95 -30.42 -2.68
C GLU A 429 23.27 -29.94 -3.25
N GLY A 430 23.81 -28.84 -2.72
CA GLY A 430 25.13 -28.32 -3.11
C GLY A 430 25.20 -27.76 -4.54
N VAL A 431 24.06 -27.60 -5.21
CA VAL A 431 23.96 -27.05 -6.55
C VAL A 431 23.72 -25.54 -6.49
N ASP A 432 24.42 -24.78 -7.32
CA ASP A 432 24.07 -23.37 -7.55
C ASP A 432 22.74 -23.30 -8.32
N PRO A 433 21.72 -22.53 -7.87
CA PRO A 433 20.45 -22.41 -8.59
C PRO A 433 20.60 -22.04 -10.07
N ALA A 434 21.64 -21.30 -10.46
CA ALA A 434 21.93 -20.96 -11.85
C ALA A 434 22.30 -22.18 -12.73
N ARG A 435 22.66 -23.32 -12.12
CA ARG A 435 23.01 -24.56 -12.81
C ARG A 435 21.85 -25.53 -12.98
N LEU A 436 20.71 -25.29 -12.33
CA LEU A 436 19.52 -26.15 -12.47
C LEU A 436 19.02 -26.28 -13.92
N PRO A 437 19.01 -25.22 -14.76
CA PRO A 437 18.65 -25.36 -16.17
C PRO A 437 19.52 -26.37 -16.93
N ALA A 438 20.82 -26.46 -16.62
CA ALA A 438 21.70 -27.43 -17.27
C ALA A 438 21.40 -28.88 -16.84
N LEU A 439 20.92 -29.09 -15.61
CA LEU A 439 20.63 -30.41 -15.04
C LEU A 439 19.26 -30.93 -15.47
N VAL A 440 18.22 -30.11 -15.30
CA VAL A 440 16.81 -30.51 -15.47
C VAL A 440 16.05 -29.68 -16.50
N GLY A 441 16.69 -28.68 -17.11
CA GLY A 441 16.13 -27.86 -18.18
C GLY A 441 16.19 -28.52 -19.56
N GLU A 442 15.27 -28.11 -20.44
CA GLU A 442 15.31 -28.51 -21.85
C GLU A 442 16.64 -28.12 -22.53
N ALA A 443 16.89 -28.67 -23.72
CA ALA A 443 18.13 -28.37 -24.44
C ALA A 443 18.23 -26.85 -24.71
N GLY A 444 19.29 -26.22 -24.19
CA GLY A 444 19.48 -24.76 -24.31
C GLY A 444 18.68 -23.93 -23.29
N ALA A 445 18.12 -24.53 -22.24
CA ALA A 445 17.40 -23.79 -21.22
C ALA A 445 18.30 -22.79 -20.49
N GLU A 446 17.85 -21.53 -20.42
CA GLU A 446 18.48 -20.43 -19.68
C GLU A 446 17.51 -19.87 -18.64
N LEU A 447 18.05 -19.13 -17.67
CA LEU A 447 17.23 -18.42 -16.69
C LEU A 447 16.57 -17.20 -17.32
N SER A 448 15.26 -17.09 -17.15
CA SER A 448 14.50 -15.89 -17.47
C SER A 448 14.81 -14.74 -16.49
N ALA A 449 14.38 -13.52 -16.83
CA ALA A 449 14.36 -12.42 -15.88
C ALA A 449 13.39 -12.71 -14.71
N PRO A 450 13.66 -12.24 -13.48
CA PRO A 450 12.78 -12.48 -12.34
C PRO A 450 11.35 -11.98 -12.58
N ALA A 451 10.38 -12.88 -12.44
CA ALA A 451 8.97 -12.63 -12.64
C ALA A 451 8.13 -13.24 -11.52
N ASP A 452 6.87 -12.83 -11.40
CA ASP A 452 5.91 -13.53 -10.54
C ASP A 452 5.78 -14.98 -11.08
N PRO A 453 6.08 -16.02 -10.27
CA PRO A 453 6.10 -17.41 -10.74
C PRO A 453 4.79 -17.88 -11.37
N ARG A 454 3.66 -17.39 -10.85
CA ARG A 454 2.34 -17.71 -11.39
C ARG A 454 2.16 -17.00 -12.72
N GLU A 455 2.41 -15.70 -12.80
CA GLU A 455 2.30 -14.98 -14.06
C GLU A 455 3.18 -15.60 -15.17
N ALA A 456 4.41 -16.02 -14.83
CA ALA A 456 5.31 -16.72 -15.74
C ALA A 456 4.72 -18.05 -16.24
N SER A 457 4.13 -18.85 -15.35
CA SER A 457 3.45 -20.10 -15.71
C SER A 457 2.22 -19.85 -16.59
N TRP A 458 1.40 -18.85 -16.27
CA TRP A 458 0.19 -18.50 -17.03
C TRP A 458 0.49 -17.93 -18.43
N ARG A 459 1.59 -17.20 -18.58
CA ARG A 459 2.05 -16.66 -19.87
C ARG A 459 2.88 -17.66 -20.69
N ALA A 460 3.24 -18.81 -20.12
CA ALA A 460 4.02 -19.82 -20.81
C ALA A 460 3.27 -20.34 -22.05
N PRO A 461 3.96 -20.50 -23.20
CA PRO A 461 3.33 -21.06 -24.39
C PRO A 461 2.82 -22.47 -24.12
N LYS A 462 1.60 -22.77 -24.55
CA LYS A 462 1.03 -24.12 -24.43
C LYS A 462 1.78 -25.10 -25.33
N PRO A 463 1.76 -26.41 -25.05
CA PRO A 463 2.48 -27.39 -25.86
C PRO A 463 2.19 -27.32 -27.37
N HIS A 464 0.94 -27.03 -27.77
CA HIS A 464 0.54 -26.88 -29.18
C HIS A 464 0.98 -25.56 -29.83
N GLU A 465 1.43 -24.59 -29.05
CA GLU A 465 1.95 -23.30 -29.52
C GLU A 465 3.48 -23.35 -29.72
N ARG A 466 4.14 -24.44 -29.31
CA ARG A 466 5.59 -24.59 -29.36
C ARG A 466 6.01 -25.47 -30.53
N GLU A 467 6.88 -24.94 -31.38
CA GLU A 467 7.46 -25.68 -32.50
C GLU A 467 8.41 -26.78 -31.97
N GLY A 468 8.29 -28.00 -32.49
CA GLY A 468 9.15 -29.13 -32.10
C GLY A 468 8.88 -29.73 -30.71
N VAL A 469 7.74 -29.40 -30.08
CA VAL A 469 7.29 -30.01 -28.82
C VAL A 469 6.09 -30.91 -29.09
N GLU A 470 6.21 -32.20 -28.75
CA GLU A 470 5.12 -33.14 -28.91
C GLU A 470 4.07 -32.97 -27.81
N LEU A 471 2.79 -33.22 -28.13
CA LEU A 471 1.67 -32.97 -27.21
C LEU A 471 1.63 -33.89 -25.97
N TRP A 472 2.42 -34.96 -25.96
CA TRP A 472 2.57 -35.83 -24.80
C TRP A 472 3.65 -35.34 -23.81
N GLU A 473 4.51 -34.41 -24.23
CA GLU A 473 5.59 -33.89 -23.41
C GLU A 473 5.08 -32.96 -22.32
N ASP A 474 5.58 -33.17 -21.11
CA ASP A 474 5.28 -32.33 -19.96
C ASP A 474 6.51 -31.51 -19.57
N ARG A 475 6.66 -30.37 -20.24
CA ARG A 475 7.73 -29.40 -20.00
C ARG A 475 7.21 -28.29 -19.10
N ALA A 476 7.53 -28.38 -17.81
CA ALA A 476 7.13 -27.43 -16.78
C ALA A 476 7.85 -26.09 -16.95
N VAL A 477 7.17 -24.98 -16.64
CA VAL A 477 7.86 -23.72 -16.28
C VAL A 477 7.97 -23.68 -14.76
N VAL A 478 9.21 -23.72 -14.26
CA VAL A 478 9.52 -23.79 -12.83
C VAL A 478 10.19 -22.51 -12.36
N ALA A 479 9.82 -22.04 -11.18
CA ALA A 479 10.53 -21.00 -10.44
C ALA A 479 11.75 -21.61 -9.76
N VAL A 480 12.88 -20.91 -9.79
CA VAL A 480 14.14 -21.40 -9.24
C VAL A 480 14.67 -20.49 -8.14
N GLY A 481 15.24 -21.11 -7.12
CA GLY A 481 15.84 -20.39 -6.00
C GLY A 481 16.70 -21.29 -5.13
N ARG A 482 17.03 -20.76 -3.95
CA ARG A 482 17.79 -21.42 -2.90
C ARG A 482 16.99 -21.39 -1.61
N THR A 483 17.05 -22.47 -0.85
CA THR A 483 16.48 -22.54 0.49
C THR A 483 17.58 -22.60 1.55
N ALA A 484 17.20 -22.69 2.82
CA ALA A 484 18.14 -22.99 3.89
C ALA A 484 18.92 -24.30 3.59
N GLU A 485 20.10 -24.45 4.20
CA GLU A 485 20.92 -25.68 4.14
C GLU A 485 21.49 -26.05 2.75
N ALA A 486 21.70 -25.07 1.87
CA ALA A 486 22.39 -25.24 0.59
C ALA A 486 21.66 -26.08 -0.47
N TRP A 487 20.34 -26.20 -0.37
CA TRP A 487 19.50 -26.76 -1.43
C TRP A 487 19.12 -25.68 -2.46
N ALA A 488 19.31 -26.00 -3.74
CA ALA A 488 18.65 -25.27 -4.83
C ALA A 488 17.33 -25.96 -5.16
N PHE A 489 16.28 -25.20 -5.44
CA PHE A 489 14.98 -25.74 -5.79
C PHE A 489 14.49 -25.28 -7.16
N ALA A 490 13.67 -26.11 -7.80
CA ALA A 490 12.88 -25.77 -8.97
C ALA A 490 11.42 -26.17 -8.71
N PHE A 491 10.51 -25.20 -8.64
CA PHE A 491 9.13 -25.38 -8.18
C PHE A 491 8.10 -24.92 -9.21
N ASP A 492 7.07 -25.72 -9.43
CA ASP A 492 5.88 -25.40 -10.22
C ASP A 492 4.64 -25.61 -9.33
N GLY A 493 3.99 -24.50 -8.97
CA GLY A 493 2.75 -24.47 -8.18
C GLY A 493 1.47 -24.41 -9.01
N CYS A 494 1.56 -24.59 -10.33
CA CYS A 494 0.45 -24.55 -11.27
C CYS A 494 0.42 -25.85 -12.10
N SER A 495 0.73 -26.99 -11.48
CA SER A 495 0.72 -28.28 -12.18
C SER A 495 -0.72 -28.65 -12.57
N GLY A 496 -1.11 -28.35 -13.82
CA GLY A 496 -2.37 -28.81 -14.40
C GLY A 496 -2.33 -30.27 -14.87
N HIS A 497 -1.16 -30.91 -14.80
CA HIS A 497 -0.93 -32.27 -15.26
C HIS A 497 -1.08 -33.27 -14.11
N HIS A 498 -1.70 -34.41 -14.41
CA HIS A 498 -1.78 -35.53 -13.49
C HIS A 498 -0.64 -36.51 -13.76
N LEU A 499 -0.12 -37.12 -12.70
CA LEU A 499 0.97 -38.08 -12.78
C LEU A 499 0.51 -39.28 -13.62
N SER A 500 1.22 -39.54 -14.71
CA SER A 500 0.89 -40.64 -15.63
C SER A 500 1.82 -41.84 -15.43
N GLU A 501 1.47 -43.00 -16.00
CA GLU A 501 2.36 -44.18 -16.00
C GLU A 501 3.65 -43.96 -16.83
N ARG A 502 3.72 -42.85 -17.58
CA ARG A 502 4.90 -42.43 -18.34
C ARG A 502 5.79 -41.46 -17.56
N PHE A 503 5.49 -41.21 -16.29
CA PHE A 503 6.28 -40.33 -15.44
C PHE A 503 7.77 -40.75 -15.42
N LEU A 504 8.63 -39.77 -15.65
CA LEU A 504 10.09 -39.86 -15.55
C LEU A 504 10.53 -38.85 -14.50
N SER A 505 11.05 -39.34 -13.37
CA SER A 505 11.58 -38.46 -12.34
C SER A 505 12.87 -37.79 -12.80
N PRO A 506 13.00 -36.45 -12.64
CA PRO A 506 14.25 -35.75 -12.86
C PRO A 506 15.28 -35.97 -11.75
N ALA A 507 14.97 -36.72 -10.68
CA ALA A 507 15.84 -36.90 -9.50
C ALA A 507 17.27 -37.32 -9.89
N ARG A 508 17.42 -38.31 -10.77
CA ARG A 508 18.73 -38.78 -11.24
C ARG A 508 19.53 -37.72 -11.99
N ALA A 509 18.86 -36.90 -12.80
CA ALA A 509 19.53 -35.82 -13.53
C ALA A 509 19.94 -34.67 -12.60
N ALA A 510 19.11 -34.40 -11.58
CA ALA A 510 19.37 -33.37 -10.58
C ALA A 510 20.45 -33.77 -9.56
N SER A 511 20.66 -35.07 -9.30
CA SER A 511 21.61 -35.57 -8.29
C SER A 511 23.06 -35.66 -8.76
N ALA A 512 23.45 -34.89 -9.78
CA ALA A 512 24.79 -34.95 -10.35
C ALA A 512 25.91 -34.55 -9.35
N SER A 513 25.63 -33.66 -8.39
CA SER A 513 26.62 -33.11 -7.43
C SER A 513 26.40 -33.53 -5.98
N GLY A 514 25.28 -34.20 -5.67
CA GLY A 514 24.87 -34.53 -4.31
C GLY A 514 23.53 -35.26 -4.33
N ARG A 515 22.72 -35.11 -3.28
CA ARG A 515 21.36 -35.66 -3.26
C ARG A 515 20.39 -34.77 -4.03
N ALA A 516 19.38 -35.39 -4.63
CA ALA A 516 18.23 -34.69 -5.19
C ALA A 516 16.94 -35.35 -4.75
N VAL A 517 15.94 -34.52 -4.47
CA VAL A 517 14.61 -34.94 -4.03
C VAL A 517 13.59 -34.37 -5.00
N VAL A 518 12.64 -35.19 -5.43
CA VAL A 518 11.53 -34.78 -6.28
C VAL A 518 10.22 -35.10 -5.57
N VAL A 519 9.37 -34.10 -5.45
CA VAL A 519 7.99 -34.25 -4.96
C VAL A 519 7.03 -33.83 -6.06
N TRP A 520 5.97 -34.62 -6.25
CA TRP A 520 4.85 -34.26 -7.12
C TRP A 520 3.55 -34.59 -6.43
N ARG A 521 2.62 -33.64 -6.44
CA ARG A 521 1.27 -33.76 -5.91
C ARG A 521 0.26 -33.33 -6.97
N ASP A 522 -0.61 -34.27 -7.37
CA ASP A 522 -1.63 -34.06 -8.40
C ASP A 522 -2.71 -33.04 -7.98
N PRO A 523 -3.41 -32.42 -8.95
CA PRO A 523 -4.57 -31.58 -8.68
C PRO A 523 -5.64 -32.22 -7.79
N MET A 524 -6.29 -31.45 -6.91
CA MET A 524 -7.39 -31.97 -6.06
C MET A 524 -8.63 -32.34 -6.88
N HIS A 525 -8.86 -31.63 -7.98
CA HIS A 525 -10.06 -31.78 -8.80
C HIS A 525 -9.81 -32.78 -9.92
N SER A 526 -10.12 -34.05 -9.68
CA SER A 526 -10.21 -35.04 -10.76
C SER A 526 -11.47 -34.76 -11.60
N PRO A 527 -11.41 -34.87 -12.95
CA PRO A 527 -12.62 -34.87 -13.77
C PRO A 527 -13.55 -36.03 -13.37
N PRO A 528 -14.86 -35.95 -13.63
CA PRO A 528 -15.81 -37.02 -13.30
C PRO A 528 -15.36 -38.34 -13.94
N GLY A 529 -15.13 -39.39 -13.13
CA GLY A 529 -14.59 -40.68 -13.57
C GLY A 529 -13.05 -40.75 -13.67
N GLY A 530 -12.33 -39.73 -13.21
CA GLY A 530 -10.87 -39.67 -13.17
C GLY A 530 -10.23 -40.57 -12.10
N ARG A 531 -8.93 -40.88 -12.28
CA ARG A 531 -8.12 -41.60 -11.29
C ARG A 531 -7.99 -40.77 -9.99
N PRO A 532 -7.81 -41.40 -8.81
CA PRO A 532 -7.48 -40.68 -7.58
C PRO A 532 -6.20 -39.85 -7.76
N ALA A 533 -6.13 -38.69 -7.09
CA ALA A 533 -4.95 -37.86 -7.06
C ALA A 533 -3.74 -38.65 -6.54
N ALA A 534 -2.59 -38.50 -7.19
CA ALA A 534 -1.35 -39.15 -6.80
C ALA A 534 -0.42 -38.20 -6.03
N PHE A 535 0.35 -38.77 -5.10
CA PHE A 535 1.51 -38.16 -4.48
C PHE A 535 2.74 -39.01 -4.80
N HIS A 536 3.83 -38.38 -5.23
CA HIS A 536 5.08 -39.06 -5.57
C HIS A 536 6.26 -38.41 -4.87
N LEU A 537 7.17 -39.24 -4.38
CA LEU A 537 8.50 -38.88 -3.88
C LEU A 537 9.54 -39.75 -4.58
N SER A 538 10.62 -39.15 -5.07
CA SER A 538 11.84 -39.87 -5.47
C SER A 538 13.08 -39.17 -4.96
N VAL A 539 14.04 -39.95 -4.49
CA VAL A 539 15.33 -39.48 -3.98
C VAL A 539 16.45 -40.18 -4.72
N ALA A 540 17.39 -39.40 -5.21
CA ALA A 540 18.56 -39.87 -5.94
C ALA A 540 19.82 -39.24 -5.39
N GLU A 541 20.95 -39.91 -5.54
CA GLU A 541 22.27 -39.42 -5.14
C GLU A 541 23.29 -39.88 -6.18
N HIS A 542 24.15 -38.95 -6.61
CA HIS A 542 25.21 -39.22 -7.60
C HIS A 542 24.71 -39.92 -8.89
N GLY A 543 23.54 -39.53 -9.38
CA GLY A 543 22.94 -40.07 -10.61
C GLY A 543 22.14 -41.36 -10.46
N GLU A 544 22.10 -41.96 -9.26
CA GLU A 544 21.38 -43.22 -8.99
C GLU A 544 20.17 -43.00 -8.07
N GLU A 545 19.04 -43.65 -8.37
CA GLU A 545 17.83 -43.58 -7.52
C GLU A 545 18.05 -44.43 -6.26
N LEU A 546 17.96 -43.80 -5.09
CA LEU A 546 18.10 -44.46 -3.79
C LEU A 546 16.78 -45.14 -3.39
N TYR A 547 15.69 -44.38 -3.47
CA TYR A 547 14.34 -44.85 -3.18
C TYR A 547 13.29 -43.91 -3.79
N ALA A 548 12.12 -44.47 -4.08
CA ALA A 548 10.96 -43.71 -4.51
C ALA A 548 9.66 -44.38 -4.06
N PHE A 549 8.59 -43.60 -3.94
CA PHE A 549 7.25 -44.14 -3.83
C PHE A 549 6.21 -43.27 -4.53
N THR A 550 5.11 -43.89 -4.94
CA THR A 550 3.93 -43.22 -5.46
C THR A 550 2.70 -43.77 -4.76
N VAL A 551 1.92 -42.88 -4.15
CA VAL A 551 0.63 -43.19 -3.51
C VAL A 551 -0.49 -42.72 -4.44
N ARG A 552 -1.46 -43.58 -4.71
CA ARG A 552 -2.66 -43.25 -5.49
C ARG A 552 -3.87 -43.94 -4.87
N GLY A 553 -4.69 -43.17 -4.15
CA GLY A 553 -5.75 -43.76 -3.30
C GLY A 553 -5.13 -44.72 -2.28
N THR A 554 -5.52 -45.99 -2.29
CA THR A 554 -4.96 -47.03 -1.41
C THR A 554 -3.77 -47.78 -2.02
N GLU A 555 -3.42 -47.52 -3.29
CA GLU A 555 -2.30 -48.16 -3.97
C GLU A 555 -0.99 -47.44 -3.61
N ILE A 556 0.00 -48.19 -3.13
CA ILE A 556 1.35 -47.70 -2.85
C ILE A 556 2.34 -48.49 -3.70
N ARG A 557 3.04 -47.81 -4.60
CA ARG A 557 4.19 -48.34 -5.34
C ARG A 557 5.47 -47.84 -4.70
N ARG A 558 6.46 -48.71 -4.51
CA ARG A 558 7.74 -48.40 -3.84
C ARG A 558 8.93 -49.00 -4.58
N SER A 559 10.05 -48.30 -4.57
CA SER A 559 11.38 -48.76 -5.00
C SER A 559 12.43 -48.36 -3.97
N GLY A 560 13.50 -49.15 -3.86
CA GLY A 560 14.62 -48.87 -2.96
C GLY A 560 14.33 -49.04 -1.46
N ALA A 561 15.28 -48.64 -0.63
CA ALA A 561 15.19 -48.71 0.83
C ALA A 561 14.70 -47.38 1.41
N ILE A 562 13.39 -47.25 1.60
CA ILE A 562 12.76 -46.03 2.14
C ILE A 562 13.01 -45.94 3.65
N PRO A 563 13.50 -44.81 4.18
CA PRO A 563 13.66 -44.59 5.62
C PRO A 563 12.35 -44.75 6.40
N GLU A 564 12.41 -45.26 7.62
CA GLU A 564 11.21 -45.57 8.43
C GLU A 564 10.32 -44.34 8.71
N ALA A 565 10.94 -43.16 8.84
CA ALA A 565 10.24 -41.90 9.02
C ALA A 565 9.51 -41.41 7.75
N LEU A 566 9.92 -41.89 6.58
CA LEU A 566 9.32 -41.59 5.27
C LEU A 566 8.48 -42.76 4.71
N ASP A 567 8.13 -43.76 5.54
CA ASP A 567 7.35 -44.90 5.10
C ASP A 567 5.93 -44.47 4.67
N PRO A 568 5.55 -44.64 3.38
CA PRO A 568 4.24 -44.22 2.90
C PRO A 568 3.08 -44.92 3.61
N ALA A 569 3.27 -46.13 4.16
CA ALA A 569 2.22 -46.81 4.93
C ALA A 569 1.91 -46.13 6.28
N ARG A 570 2.88 -45.40 6.84
CA ARG A 570 2.72 -44.64 8.10
C ARG A 570 2.16 -43.24 7.87
N LEU A 571 2.55 -42.63 6.73
CA LEU A 571 2.22 -41.25 6.35
C LEU A 571 0.87 -41.12 5.65
N PHE A 572 0.44 -42.13 4.90
CA PHE A 572 -0.84 -42.14 4.17
C PHE A 572 -1.79 -43.18 4.75
N ARG A 573 -2.42 -42.86 5.87
CA ARG A 573 -3.34 -43.78 6.55
C ARG A 573 -4.74 -43.68 5.93
N PRO A 574 -5.42 -44.79 5.65
CA PRO A 574 -6.78 -44.74 5.10
C PRO A 574 -7.83 -44.06 5.98
N ALA A 575 -7.54 -43.88 7.27
CA ALA A 575 -8.44 -43.25 8.24
C ALA A 575 -8.32 -41.72 8.27
N ASP A 576 -7.22 -41.16 7.75
CA ASP A 576 -6.95 -39.73 7.80
C ASP A 576 -7.44 -39.06 6.49
N GLY A 577 -7.79 -37.77 6.57
CA GLY A 577 -8.13 -37.01 5.37
C GLY A 577 -6.93 -36.85 4.43
N GLN A 578 -7.16 -36.69 3.13
CA GLN A 578 -6.08 -36.41 2.17
C GLN A 578 -5.23 -35.19 2.56
N PRO A 579 -5.79 -34.06 3.06
CA PRO A 579 -4.99 -32.92 3.53
C PRO A 579 -4.14 -33.24 4.77
N ASP A 580 -4.63 -34.09 5.67
CA ASP A 580 -3.89 -34.46 6.89
C ASP A 580 -2.68 -35.35 6.54
N CYS A 581 -2.86 -36.31 5.62
CA CYS A 581 -1.76 -37.12 5.11
C CYS A 581 -0.71 -36.26 4.39
N GLU A 582 -1.16 -35.27 3.60
CA GLU A 582 -0.29 -34.34 2.89
C GLU A 582 0.55 -33.50 3.89
N LEU A 583 -0.08 -32.97 4.94
CA LEU A 583 0.64 -32.24 5.98
C LEU A 583 1.70 -33.10 6.67
N LEU A 584 1.36 -34.35 7.02
CA LEU A 584 2.27 -35.28 7.68
C LEU A 584 3.51 -35.60 6.82
N VAL A 585 3.34 -35.88 5.53
CA VAL A 585 4.48 -36.16 4.64
C VAL A 585 5.37 -34.92 4.45
N LEU A 586 4.79 -33.73 4.33
CA LEU A 586 5.55 -32.49 4.16
C LEU A 586 6.35 -32.12 5.42
N GLN A 587 5.80 -32.37 6.61
CA GLN A 587 6.52 -32.23 7.89
C GLN A 587 7.65 -33.25 8.03
N ALA A 588 7.42 -34.51 7.63
CA ALA A 588 8.44 -35.54 7.64
C ALA A 588 9.59 -35.20 6.66
N LEU A 589 9.29 -34.70 5.46
CA LEU A 589 10.30 -34.24 4.50
C LEU A 589 11.14 -33.09 5.02
N HIS A 590 10.52 -32.13 5.72
CA HIS A 590 11.27 -31.07 6.37
C HIS A 590 12.19 -31.60 7.49
N THR A 591 11.67 -32.51 8.33
CA THR A 591 12.40 -33.02 9.50
C THR A 591 13.56 -33.95 9.12
N GLU A 592 13.34 -34.84 8.16
CA GLU A 592 14.33 -35.87 7.78
C GLU A 592 15.35 -35.37 6.76
N LEU A 593 14.96 -34.44 5.88
CA LEU A 593 15.79 -34.01 4.74
C LEU A 593 16.11 -32.51 4.74
N GLY A 594 15.62 -31.74 5.72
CA GLY A 594 15.86 -30.29 5.81
C GLY A 594 15.13 -29.47 4.73
N LEU A 595 14.20 -30.07 3.99
CA LEU A 595 13.57 -29.42 2.84
C LEU A 595 12.65 -28.28 3.28
N SER A 596 12.72 -27.17 2.54
CA SER A 596 11.87 -25.99 2.74
C SER A 596 11.61 -25.31 1.41
N LEU A 597 10.64 -24.38 1.39
CA LEU A 597 10.36 -23.50 0.26
C LEU A 597 9.96 -22.10 0.75
N PRO A 598 10.49 -21.03 0.13
CA PRO A 598 10.15 -19.66 0.51
C PRO A 598 8.74 -19.31 0.02
N ARG A 599 7.77 -19.37 0.94
CA ARG A 599 6.36 -19.02 0.69
C ARG A 599 6.24 -17.62 0.10
N PHE A 600 6.91 -16.64 0.69
CA PHE A 600 6.83 -15.25 0.31
C PHE A 600 7.37 -15.05 -1.12
N ALA A 601 8.57 -15.56 -1.42
CA ALA A 601 9.15 -15.45 -2.76
C ALA A 601 8.29 -16.11 -3.84
N LEU A 602 7.66 -17.25 -3.52
CA LEU A 602 6.80 -17.99 -4.45
C LEU A 602 5.40 -17.39 -4.63
N THR A 603 4.89 -16.64 -3.65
CA THR A 603 3.51 -16.15 -3.64
C THR A 603 3.37 -14.64 -3.77
N GLN A 604 4.36 -13.85 -3.38
CA GLN A 604 4.33 -12.38 -3.44
C GLN A 604 5.60 -11.78 -4.05
N GLY A 605 6.68 -12.55 -4.14
CA GLY A 605 7.94 -12.11 -4.72
C GLY A 605 8.06 -12.40 -6.23
N ARG A 606 9.31 -12.28 -6.70
CA ARG A 606 9.69 -12.58 -8.07
C ARG A 606 10.93 -13.45 -8.07
N LEU A 607 10.92 -14.49 -8.90
CA LEU A 607 12.01 -15.45 -9.03
C LEU A 607 12.34 -15.66 -10.51
N HIS A 608 13.58 -16.07 -10.77
CA HIS A 608 13.96 -16.59 -12.07
C HIS A 608 13.13 -17.82 -12.41
N THR A 609 12.86 -18.04 -13.69
CA THR A 609 12.17 -19.25 -14.17
C THR A 609 12.93 -19.88 -15.34
N PHE A 610 12.67 -21.16 -15.59
CA PHE A 610 13.13 -21.84 -16.81
C PHE A 610 12.18 -22.97 -17.16
N THR A 611 12.31 -23.51 -18.38
CA THR A 611 11.52 -24.65 -18.85
C THR A 611 12.26 -25.96 -18.65
N THR A 612 11.63 -26.94 -18.00
CA THR A 612 12.22 -28.25 -17.73
C THR A 612 12.23 -29.14 -18.98
N ARG A 613 13.04 -30.20 -18.95
CA ARG A 613 12.84 -31.37 -19.83
C ARG A 613 11.45 -31.97 -19.58
N SER A 614 11.01 -32.81 -20.50
CA SER A 614 9.77 -33.55 -20.31
C SER A 614 9.85 -34.46 -19.08
N TRP A 615 8.89 -34.33 -18.16
CA TRP A 615 8.70 -35.24 -17.02
C TRP A 615 7.92 -36.50 -17.41
N THR A 616 7.54 -36.62 -18.69
CA THR A 616 6.94 -37.82 -19.28
C THR A 616 7.87 -38.42 -20.33
N ARG A 617 7.91 -39.75 -20.43
CA ARG A 617 8.57 -40.45 -21.54
C ARG A 617 7.68 -40.51 -22.78
N ALA A 618 8.31 -40.68 -23.94
CA ALA A 618 7.61 -40.99 -25.17
C ALA A 618 6.73 -42.26 -25.03
N PRO A 619 5.53 -42.28 -25.65
CA PRO A 619 4.75 -43.50 -25.77
C PRO A 619 5.56 -44.60 -26.48
N ARG A 620 5.47 -45.83 -25.99
CA ARG A 620 6.03 -47.00 -26.69
C ARG A 620 5.08 -47.47 -27.78
N GLU A 621 5.58 -48.28 -28.72
CA GLU A 621 4.76 -48.92 -29.74
C GLU A 621 3.60 -49.69 -29.08
N GLY A 622 2.36 -49.33 -29.42
CA GLY A 622 1.13 -49.89 -28.82
C GLY A 622 0.53 -49.10 -27.64
N GLU A 623 1.21 -48.09 -27.10
CA GLU A 623 0.65 -47.20 -26.06
C GLU A 623 -0.09 -46.00 -26.69
N GLY A 624 -1.41 -45.95 -26.52
CA GLY A 624 -2.21 -44.81 -26.97
C GLY A 624 -2.04 -43.58 -26.07
N PHE A 625 -2.05 -42.37 -26.66
CA PHE A 625 -2.20 -41.12 -25.92
C PHE A 625 -3.26 -40.23 -26.58
N GLY A 626 -3.98 -39.46 -25.77
CA GLY A 626 -5.01 -38.53 -26.23
C GLY A 626 -4.86 -37.17 -25.55
N TYR A 627 -5.18 -36.11 -26.29
CA TYR A 627 -5.24 -34.75 -25.79
C TYR A 627 -6.58 -34.13 -26.22
N VAL A 628 -7.12 -33.23 -25.39
CA VAL A 628 -8.30 -32.43 -25.72
C VAL A 628 -7.85 -30.98 -25.78
N SER A 629 -7.95 -30.37 -26.96
CA SER A 629 -7.71 -28.92 -27.13
C SER A 629 -9.05 -28.22 -27.27
N LEU A 630 -9.38 -27.34 -26.32
CA LEU A 630 -10.54 -26.44 -26.43
C LEU A 630 -10.07 -25.14 -27.08
N GLY A 631 -10.35 -24.99 -28.37
CA GLY A 631 -10.05 -23.76 -29.12
C GLY A 631 -11.05 -22.66 -28.78
N GLY A 632 -10.65 -21.71 -27.92
CA GLY A 632 -11.39 -20.48 -27.73
C GLY A 632 -11.20 -19.55 -28.94
N ARG A 633 -12.23 -19.36 -29.76
CA ARG A 633 -12.27 -18.24 -30.70
C ARG A 633 -12.23 -16.95 -29.87
N ARG A 634 -11.11 -16.22 -29.92
CA ARG A 634 -11.07 -14.82 -29.49
C ARG A 634 -11.94 -14.02 -30.47
N SER A 635 -13.09 -13.56 -30.01
CA SER A 635 -13.87 -12.47 -30.63
C SER A 635 -13.37 -11.13 -30.10
#